data_AF-A0A1G1KD29-F1
#
_entry.id   AF-A0A1G1KD29-F1
#
_cell.length_a   1.000
_cell.length_b   1.000
_cell.length_c   1.000
_cell.angle_alpha   90.00
_cell.angle_beta   90.00
_cell.angle_gamma   90.00
#
_symmetry.space_group_name_H-M   'P 1'
#
loop_
_entity.id
_entity.type
_entity.pdbx_description
1 polymer ?
#
loop_
_entity_poly.entity_id
_entity_poly.type
_entity_poly.pdbx_seq_one_letter_code
_entity_poly.pdbx_strand_id
1 'polypeptide(L)'
;MPICAYCQREFVPSKYRWRVQKVCTAPECRKQRQQASLLVWRGRNPYYYKIKREDPAWRAASCRRARVWRTKNTNRIRAYRDQHMDQYRTYMRLYMRRYRQVEPSPADTRPTSKRKST
;
A
#
# COMPACT_ATOMS: atom_id res chain seq x y z
N MET A 1 -0.43 38.32 -4.31
CA MET A 1 -0.45 36.98 -4.93
C MET A 1 -0.99 35.97 -3.91
N PRO A 2 -1.81 34.99 -4.31
CA PRO A 2 -2.27 33.96 -3.37
C PRO A 2 -1.16 32.98 -3.01
N ILE A 3 -1.15 32.54 -1.76
CA ILE A 3 -0.18 31.60 -1.19
C ILE A 3 -0.79 30.20 -1.18
N CYS A 4 -0.02 29.20 -1.59
CA CYS A 4 -0.47 27.81 -1.61
C CYS A 4 -0.59 27.23 -0.20
N ALA A 5 -1.74 26.69 0.16
CA ALA A 5 -1.97 26.08 1.48
C ALA A 5 -1.06 24.87 1.82
N TYR A 6 -0.41 24.26 0.82
CA TYR A 6 0.45 23.07 1.01
C TYR A 6 1.93 23.41 1.05
N CYS A 7 2.45 24.10 0.03
CA CYS A 7 3.87 24.42 -0.06
C CYS A 7 4.24 25.84 0.41
N GLN A 8 3.26 26.66 0.80
CA GLN A 8 3.44 28.05 1.23
C GLN A 8 4.17 28.94 0.23
N ARG A 9 4.24 28.53 -1.04
CA ARG A 9 4.78 29.34 -2.14
C ARG A 9 3.68 30.16 -2.80
N GLU A 10 4.05 31.33 -3.29
CA GLU A 10 3.19 32.12 -4.16
C GLU A 10 2.92 31.38 -5.47
N PHE A 11 1.71 31.54 -6.01
CA PHE A 11 1.38 30.96 -7.30
C PHE A 11 0.37 31.82 -8.05
N VAL A 12 0.38 31.69 -9.37
CA VAL A 12 -0.60 32.32 -10.26
C VAL A 12 -1.82 31.40 -10.36
N PRO A 13 -3.02 31.85 -9.94
CA PRO A 13 -4.24 31.07 -10.11
C PRO A 13 -4.56 30.83 -11.59
N SER A 14 -5.26 29.73 -11.85
CA SER A 14 -5.79 29.45 -13.19
C SER A 14 -6.91 30.43 -13.56
N LYS A 15 -6.99 30.77 -14.85
CA LYS A 15 -8.00 31.69 -15.42
C LYS A 15 -9.42 31.41 -14.92
N TYR A 16 -9.80 30.14 -14.82
CA TYR A 16 -11.17 29.72 -14.48
C TYR A 16 -11.45 29.62 -12.98
N ARG A 17 -10.45 29.69 -12.12
CA ARG A 17 -10.62 29.54 -10.66
C ARG A 17 -9.85 30.59 -9.87
N TRP A 18 -9.68 31.77 -10.44
CA TRP A 18 -8.79 32.79 -9.88
C TRP A 18 -9.17 33.29 -8.48
N ARG A 19 -10.47 33.33 -8.14
CA ARG A 19 -10.95 33.72 -6.79
C ARG A 19 -10.94 32.59 -5.76
N VAL A 20 -11.00 31.33 -6.21
CA VAL A 20 -11.32 30.18 -5.33
C VAL A 20 -10.12 29.25 -5.15
N GLN A 21 -9.13 29.31 -6.04
CA GLN A 21 -7.97 28.43 -6.00
C GLN A 21 -7.09 28.75 -4.78
N LYS A 22 -7.05 27.82 -3.80
CA LYS A 22 -6.22 27.91 -2.58
C LYS A 22 -4.89 27.15 -2.66
N VAL A 23 -4.65 26.42 -3.77
CA VAL A 23 -3.54 25.48 -3.92
C VAL A 23 -2.92 25.63 -5.29
N CYS A 24 -1.59 25.64 -5.36
CA CYS A 24 -0.86 25.71 -6.62
C CYS A 24 -1.01 24.42 -7.45
N THR A 25 -0.66 24.48 -8.73
CA THR A 25 -0.72 23.35 -9.68
C THR A 25 0.48 22.40 -9.62
N ALA A 26 1.47 22.69 -8.75
CA ALA A 26 2.66 21.86 -8.60
C ALA A 26 2.31 20.38 -8.30
N PRO A 27 3.04 19.41 -8.90
CA PRO A 27 2.73 17.99 -8.78
C PRO A 27 2.74 17.49 -7.33
N GLU A 28 3.66 17.99 -6.52
CA GLU A 28 3.75 17.64 -5.09
C GLU A 28 2.50 18.11 -4.31
N CYS A 29 2.06 19.36 -4.51
CA CYS A 29 0.86 19.89 -3.86
C CYS A 29 -0.41 19.19 -4.35
N ARG A 30 -0.47 18.81 -5.63
CA ARG A 30 -1.55 18.01 -6.19
C ARG A 30 -1.64 16.65 -5.51
N LYS A 31 -0.49 15.98 -5.31
CA LYS A 31 -0.40 14.69 -4.64
C LYS A 31 -0.82 14.79 -3.17
N GLN A 32 -0.32 15.79 -2.44
CA GLN A 32 -0.70 16.04 -1.04
C GLN A 32 -2.21 16.31 -0.92
N ARG A 33 -2.79 17.13 -1.81
CA ARG A 33 -4.24 17.37 -1.85
C ARG A 33 -5.05 16.11 -2.09
N GLN A 34 -4.60 15.24 -3.01
CA GLN A 34 -5.25 13.96 -3.26
C GLN A 34 -5.18 13.06 -2.02
N GLN A 35 -4.05 13.02 -1.32
CA GLN A 35 -3.89 12.26 -0.09
C GLN A 35 -4.79 12.79 1.03
N ALA A 36 -4.83 14.10 1.25
CA ALA A 36 -5.71 14.71 2.25
C ALA A 36 -7.19 14.42 1.96
N SER A 37 -7.62 14.58 0.70
CA SER A 37 -8.98 14.24 0.28
C SER A 37 -9.30 12.76 0.50
N LEU A 38 -8.35 11.87 0.16
CA LEU A 38 -8.49 10.43 0.38
C LEU A 38 -8.60 10.09 1.87
N LEU A 39 -7.85 10.75 2.76
CA LEU A 39 -7.93 10.53 4.20
C LEU A 39 -9.30 10.92 4.75
N VAL A 40 -9.81 12.10 4.39
CA VAL A 40 -11.16 12.54 4.79
C VAL A 40 -12.22 11.56 4.29
N TRP A 41 -12.11 11.15 3.02
CA TRP A 41 -13.03 10.19 2.44
C TRP A 41 -12.98 8.83 3.15
N ARG A 42 -11.78 8.34 3.49
CA ARG A 42 -11.60 7.10 4.26
C ARG A 42 -12.18 7.18 5.67
N GLY A 43 -12.05 8.33 6.33
CA GLY A 43 -12.68 8.57 7.63
C GLY A 43 -14.20 8.44 7.56
N ARG A 44 -14.82 8.94 6.48
CA ARG A 44 -16.26 8.80 6.23
C ARG A 44 -16.67 7.40 5.75
N ASN A 45 -15.73 6.60 5.23
CA ASN A 45 -15.98 5.30 4.60
C ASN A 45 -15.03 4.21 5.17
N PRO A 46 -15.11 3.90 6.48
CA PRO A 46 -14.13 3.03 7.14
C PRO A 46 -14.13 1.60 6.60
N TYR A 47 -15.30 1.07 6.21
CA TYR A 47 -15.44 -0.32 5.76
C TYR A 47 -15.30 -0.52 4.26
N TYR A 48 -15.21 0.54 3.46
CA TYR A 48 -15.23 0.43 2.00
C TYR A 48 -14.17 -0.54 1.48
N TYR A 49 -12.92 -0.37 1.92
CA TYR A 49 -11.84 -1.25 1.48
C TYR A 49 -11.87 -2.65 2.10
N LYS A 50 -12.59 -2.84 3.21
CA LYS A 50 -12.79 -4.17 3.81
C LYS A 50 -13.78 -4.96 2.95
N ILE A 51 -14.97 -4.41 2.73
CA ILE A 51 -16.02 -5.00 1.91
C ILE A 51 -15.54 -5.22 0.47
N LYS A 52 -14.85 -4.22 -0.11
CA LYS A 52 -14.31 -4.33 -1.47
C LYS A 52 -13.21 -5.39 -1.63
N ARG A 53 -12.54 -5.80 -0.55
CA ARG A 53 -11.57 -6.91 -0.60
C ARG A 53 -12.23 -8.28 -0.63
N GLU A 54 -13.46 -8.38 -0.16
CA GLU A 54 -14.24 -9.61 -0.16
C GLU A 54 -14.78 -9.92 -1.56
N ASP A 55 -15.04 -8.88 -2.38
CA ASP A 55 -15.39 -9.01 -3.80
C ASP A 55 -14.29 -9.77 -4.60
N PRO A 56 -14.62 -10.96 -5.16
CA PRO A 56 -13.69 -11.75 -5.95
C PRO A 56 -13.16 -11.03 -7.20
N ALA A 57 -14.00 -10.25 -7.88
CA ALA A 57 -13.61 -9.54 -9.10
C ALA A 57 -12.60 -8.43 -8.78
N TRP A 58 -12.85 -7.68 -7.70
CA TRP A 58 -11.91 -6.68 -7.22
C TRP A 58 -10.59 -7.31 -6.78
N ARG A 59 -10.65 -8.43 -6.05
CA ARG A 59 -9.46 -9.16 -5.60
C ARG A 59 -8.61 -9.62 -6.79
N ALA A 60 -9.23 -10.22 -7.82
CA ALA A 60 -8.54 -10.64 -9.04
C ALA A 60 -7.88 -9.45 -9.77
N ALA A 61 -8.61 -8.35 -9.94
CA ALA A 61 -8.07 -7.14 -10.56
C ALA A 61 -6.93 -6.52 -9.74
N SER A 62 -7.03 -6.54 -8.41
CA SER A 62 -5.99 -6.08 -7.49
C SER A 62 -4.72 -6.91 -7.61
N CYS A 63 -4.84 -8.24 -7.60
CA CYS A 63 -3.73 -9.17 -7.82
C CYS A 63 -3.05 -8.94 -9.17
N ARG A 64 -3.83 -8.75 -10.24
CA ARG A 64 -3.30 -8.44 -11.59
C ARG A 64 -2.51 -7.15 -11.59
N ARG A 65 -3.06 -6.05 -11.04
CA ARG A 65 -2.36 -4.76 -10.93
C ARG A 65 -1.08 -4.88 -10.12
N ALA A 66 -1.11 -5.59 -8.98
CA ALA A 66 0.06 -5.81 -8.15
C ALA A 66 1.13 -6.62 -8.88
N ARG A 67 0.77 -7.64 -9.66
CA ARG A 67 1.71 -8.40 -10.50
C ARG A 67 2.36 -7.49 -11.54
N VAL A 68 1.57 -6.74 -12.31
CA VAL A 68 2.08 -5.81 -13.34
C VAL A 68 2.99 -4.73 -12.73
N TRP A 69 2.63 -4.20 -11.56
CA TRP A 69 3.47 -3.23 -10.88
C TRP A 69 4.80 -3.85 -10.47
N ARG A 70 4.79 -5.07 -9.92
CA ARG A 70 6.00 -5.78 -9.50
C ARG A 70 6.93 -6.10 -10.67
N THR A 71 6.38 -6.49 -11.82
CA THR A 71 7.19 -6.75 -13.02
C THR A 71 7.81 -5.48 -13.58
N LYS A 72 7.08 -4.35 -13.58
CA LYS A 72 7.60 -3.06 -14.03
C LYS A 72 8.59 -2.41 -13.06
N ASN A 73 8.57 -2.78 -11.78
CA ASN A 73 9.35 -2.13 -10.72
C ASN A 73 10.30 -3.10 -10.01
N THR A 74 10.91 -4.02 -10.76
CA THR A 74 11.84 -5.04 -10.22
C THR A 74 13.01 -4.43 -9.47
N ASN A 75 13.67 -3.42 -10.02
CA ASN A 75 14.81 -2.75 -9.39
C ASN A 75 14.42 -2.10 -8.06
N ARG A 76 13.24 -1.46 -8.01
CA ARG A 76 12.72 -0.86 -6.77
C ARG A 76 12.48 -1.91 -5.70
N ILE A 77 11.97 -3.08 -6.07
CA ILE A 77 11.73 -4.18 -5.14
C ILE A 77 13.04 -4.77 -4.63
N ARG A 78 14.05 -4.91 -5.50
CA ARG A 78 15.40 -5.35 -5.11
C ARG A 78 16.02 -4.38 -4.11
N ALA A 79 16.10 -3.09 -4.45
CA ALA A 79 16.63 -2.07 -3.56
C ALA A 79 15.92 -2.02 -2.20
N TYR A 80 14.59 -2.14 -2.20
CA TYR A 80 13.82 -2.22 -0.95
C TYR A 80 14.17 -3.47 -0.14
N ARG A 81 14.29 -4.64 -0.80
CA ARG A 81 14.71 -5.86 -0.10
C ARG A 81 16.07 -5.66 0.52
N ASP A 82 17.05 -5.21 -0.25
CA ASP A 82 18.44 -5.05 0.21
C ASP A 82 18.52 -4.13 1.43
N GLN A 83 17.77 -3.02 1.42
CA GLN A 83 17.70 -2.09 2.56
C GLN A 83 17.01 -2.64 3.80
N HIS A 84 16.11 -3.62 3.66
CA HIS A 84 15.23 -4.10 4.74
C HIS A 84 15.39 -5.59 5.05
N MET A 85 16.37 -6.28 4.44
CA MET A 85 16.56 -7.73 4.60
C MET A 85 16.79 -8.15 6.06
N ASP A 86 17.52 -7.34 6.84
CA ASP A 86 17.83 -7.69 8.23
C ASP A 86 16.65 -7.52 9.17
N GLN A 87 15.81 -6.50 8.91
CA GLN A 87 14.52 -6.35 9.59
C GLN A 87 13.61 -7.54 9.28
N TYR A 88 13.57 -7.97 8.02
CA TYR A 88 12.81 -9.13 7.59
C TYR A 88 13.29 -10.42 8.25
N ARG A 89 14.61 -10.66 8.29
CA ARG A 89 15.21 -11.83 8.97
C ARG A 89 14.86 -11.85 10.45
N THR A 90 14.99 -10.71 11.13
CA THR A 90 14.68 -10.57 12.57
C THR A 90 13.20 -10.85 12.83
N TYR A 91 12.32 -10.24 12.04
CA TYR A 91 10.89 -10.51 12.06
C TYR A 91 10.61 -12.00 11.90
N MET A 92 11.24 -12.66 10.92
CA MET A 92 11.01 -14.08 10.67
C MET A 92 11.51 -14.98 11.81
N ARG A 93 12.65 -14.67 12.42
CA ARG A 93 13.13 -15.41 13.61
C ARG A 93 12.12 -15.32 14.76
N LEU A 94 11.63 -14.11 15.04
CA LEU A 94 10.65 -13.89 16.11
C LEU A 94 9.30 -14.56 15.78
N TYR A 95 8.85 -14.45 14.53
CA TYR A 95 7.64 -15.12 14.06
C TYR A 95 7.74 -16.64 14.25
N MET A 96 8.84 -17.26 13.81
CA MET A 96 9.04 -18.71 13.96
C MET A 96 9.18 -19.13 15.43
N ARG A 97 9.81 -18.30 16.28
CA ARG A 97 9.86 -18.55 17.72
C ARG A 97 8.46 -18.58 18.33
N ARG A 98 7.60 -17.61 17.99
CA ARG A 98 6.20 -17.59 18.43
C ARG A 98 5.44 -18.79 17.89
N TYR A 99 5.61 -19.10 16.60
CA TYR A 99 4.93 -20.22 15.96
C TYR A 99 5.25 -21.56 16.64
N ARG A 100 6.51 -21.79 17.04
CA ARG A 100 6.94 -23.00 17.78
C ARG A 100 6.42 -23.06 19.22
N GLN A 101 6.08 -21.92 19.82
CA GLN A 101 5.51 -21.86 21.17
C GLN A 101 3.99 -22.08 21.19
N VAL A 102 3.34 -21.97 20.04
CA VAL A 102 1.94 -22.35 19.89
C VAL A 102 1.91 -23.87 19.73
N GLU A 103 1.39 -24.56 20.74
CA GLU A 103 1.09 -25.99 20.66
C GLU A 103 0.32 -26.29 19.37
N PRO A 104 0.69 -27.34 18.61
CA PRO A 104 -0.05 -27.72 17.42
C PRO A 104 -1.50 -28.00 17.81
N SER A 105 -2.42 -27.17 17.32
CA SER A 105 -3.85 -27.47 17.38
C SER A 105 -4.08 -28.82 16.68
N PRO A 106 -4.86 -29.75 17.25
CA PRO A 106 -5.10 -31.09 16.68
C PRO A 106 -5.79 -31.07 15.30
N ALA A 107 -6.18 -29.89 14.80
CA ALA A 107 -6.80 -29.72 13.48
C ALA A 107 -5.79 -29.58 12.30
N ASP A 108 -4.48 -29.49 12.57
CA ASP A 108 -3.47 -29.10 11.55
C ASP A 108 -2.50 -30.24 11.15
N THR A 109 -2.96 -31.50 11.14
CA THR A 109 -2.26 -32.57 10.42
C THR A 109 -2.38 -32.37 8.92
N ARG A 110 -1.48 -31.58 8.32
CA ARG A 110 -1.29 -31.59 6.86
C ARG A 110 -0.77 -32.96 6.43
N PRO A 111 -1.33 -33.57 5.37
CA PRO A 111 -0.79 -34.80 4.82
C PRO A 111 0.61 -34.51 4.29
N THR A 112 1.61 -35.19 4.85
CA THR A 112 2.97 -35.22 4.32
C THR A 112 2.93 -35.77 2.90
N SER A 113 3.18 -34.94 1.90
CA SER A 113 3.33 -35.41 0.52
C SER A 113 4.54 -36.34 0.47
N LYS A 114 4.30 -37.65 0.35
CA LYS A 114 5.34 -38.64 0.08
C LYS A 114 6.09 -38.22 -1.18
N ARG A 115 7.39 -37.91 -1.05
CA ARG A 115 8.30 -37.85 -2.20
C ARG A 115 8.24 -39.21 -2.88
N LYS A 116 7.75 -39.28 -4.11
CA LYS A 116 7.98 -40.43 -4.98
C LYS A 116 9.43 -40.35 -5.44
N SER A 117 10.26 -41.24 -4.91
CA SER A 117 11.53 -41.60 -5.52
C SER A 117 11.21 -42.57 -6.66
N THR A 118 11.56 -42.19 -7.88
CA THR A 118 11.75 -43.06 -9.05
C THR A 118 12.94 -42.52 -9.79
#